data_AF-A0A356U7T3-F1
#
_entry.id   AF-A0A356U7T3-F1
#
_cell.length_a   1.000
_cell.length_b   1.000
_cell.length_c   1.000
_cell.angle_alpha   90.00
_cell.angle_beta   90.00
_cell.angle_gamma   90.00
#
_symmetry.space_group_name_H-M   'P 1'
#
loop_
_entity.id
_entity.type
_entity.pdbx_description
1 polymer ?
#
loop_
_entity_poly.entity_id
_entity_poly.type
_entity_poly.pdbx_seq_one_letter_code
_entity_poly.pdbx_strand_id
1 'polypeptide(L)'
;MAAGAAAITASRFIPVVTGENPSSGLALLWIGLVVVIVGQGLWEILAYSYRKNRTITIAAVLILLGIVVFLQPVQMDRLISITPDAIGTELKGIVDLQSNSYQARYDFARWGIAIVKDHSVVGTGAGGWNALYHQYQDYLIHTTEVHNHFIQVWVEAGTIGFIAFMAMWVVLLLSIFRLYQNYRKPRSSPNAQQATENWVLNWGVTSAALAFGLHAAMDFDLSLMALALVLWVLFALINAALIIERQMQLQELKPPVSVTLATIFALLLLFCGNSFTSAFNNSQAAGKVIEQMAKSTDVTEQNRLLAEAENKYIRATAGDSWSGMYHTNLAQVYAIRTQQFREANPELSRNYYQKAVSEIKKAERFSFYDIKVRNSLLDSSTRVGDMELIVHLAEGNVKSIPLDANAYNTLAQVLWSGTEAYLNVANYEAAGKLTYKLVGLEDKIQAQIKLVNADRGWQGAPLQFNPNSQLYLARGHYLLGNYDKALPVLAPVATEPNNLIWYAAALYKKGDATQAQQLMAGLEQSNPDLYKRYQELLEIPVLK
;
A
#
# COMPACT_ATOMS: atom_id res chain seq x y z
N MET A 1 20.79 -7.49 -32.27
CA MET A 1 20.48 -6.06 -32.54
C MET A 1 19.51 -5.48 -31.53
N ALA A 2 18.33 -6.08 -31.31
CA ALA A 2 17.33 -5.55 -30.37
C ALA A 2 17.86 -5.31 -28.94
N ALA A 3 18.63 -6.23 -28.36
CA ALA A 3 19.22 -6.06 -27.03
C ALA A 3 20.21 -4.88 -26.94
N GLY A 4 21.03 -4.66 -27.98
CA GLY A 4 21.96 -3.53 -28.03
C GLY A 4 21.25 -2.19 -28.25
N ALA A 5 20.23 -2.16 -29.10
CA ALA A 5 19.38 -0.98 -29.27
C ALA A 5 18.65 -0.63 -27.96
N ALA A 6 18.09 -1.62 -27.27
CA ALA A 6 17.42 -1.45 -25.99
C ALA A 6 18.38 -0.96 -24.89
N ALA A 7 19.61 -1.47 -24.80
CA ALA A 7 20.59 -0.99 -23.82
C ALA A 7 20.99 0.48 -24.05
N ILE A 8 21.18 0.87 -25.31
CA ILE A 8 21.57 2.24 -25.68
C ILE A 8 20.40 3.22 -25.44
N THR A 9 19.16 2.83 -25.77
CA THR A 9 18.01 3.70 -25.53
C THR A 9 17.63 3.75 -24.04
N ALA A 10 17.65 2.63 -23.33
CA ALA A 10 17.28 2.59 -21.90
C ALA A 10 18.19 3.46 -21.02
N SER A 11 19.50 3.44 -21.27
CA SER A 11 20.48 4.26 -20.53
C SER A 11 20.25 5.76 -20.67
N ARG A 12 19.62 6.22 -21.76
CA ARG A 12 19.24 7.63 -21.97
C ARG A 12 17.78 7.93 -21.68
N PHE A 13 16.93 6.90 -21.63
CA PHE A 13 15.49 7.04 -21.43
C PHE A 13 15.15 7.40 -19.98
N ILE A 14 15.74 6.70 -19.01
CA ILE A 14 15.47 6.92 -17.58
C ILE A 14 15.72 8.38 -17.19
N PRO A 15 16.90 8.99 -17.46
CA PRO A 15 17.15 10.38 -17.06
C PRO A 15 16.22 11.41 -17.72
N VAL A 16 15.72 11.11 -18.93
CA VAL A 16 14.87 12.01 -19.69
C VAL A 16 13.42 12.00 -19.19
N VAL A 17 12.90 10.82 -18.85
CA VAL A 17 11.52 10.68 -18.38
C VAL A 17 11.37 11.12 -16.91
N THR A 18 12.45 11.07 -16.14
CA THR A 18 12.49 11.62 -14.77
C THR A 18 12.86 13.11 -14.71
N GLY A 19 13.16 13.74 -15.84
CA GLY A 19 13.55 15.14 -15.93
C GLY A 19 12.37 16.11 -16.17
N GLU A 20 12.70 17.37 -16.44
CA GLU A 20 11.69 18.44 -16.61
C GLU A 20 10.80 18.29 -17.85
N ASN A 21 11.20 17.50 -18.85
CA ASN A 21 10.44 17.26 -20.09
C ASN A 21 10.25 15.77 -20.40
N PRO A 22 9.34 15.07 -19.68
CA PRO A 22 9.12 13.64 -19.83
C PRO A 22 8.67 13.22 -21.24
N SER A 23 8.00 14.12 -21.95
CA SER A 23 7.50 13.92 -23.32
C SER A 23 8.62 13.67 -24.35
N SER A 24 9.82 14.17 -24.10
CA SER A 24 10.99 13.93 -24.96
C SER A 24 11.50 12.48 -24.91
N GLY A 25 11.09 11.69 -23.90
CA GLY A 25 11.34 10.25 -23.84
C GLY A 25 10.67 9.48 -24.98
N LEU A 26 9.57 9.98 -25.54
CA LEU A 26 8.92 9.38 -26.71
C LEU A 26 9.83 9.37 -27.94
N ALA A 27 10.62 10.43 -28.15
CA ALA A 27 11.55 10.49 -29.28
C ALA A 27 12.64 9.41 -29.17
N LEU A 28 13.12 9.11 -27.96
CA LEU A 28 14.08 8.04 -27.71
C LEU A 28 13.49 6.65 -28.00
N LEU A 29 12.21 6.43 -27.68
CA LEU A 29 11.50 5.20 -28.03
C LEU A 29 11.35 5.05 -29.55
N TRP A 30 11.00 6.15 -30.25
CA TRP A 30 10.93 6.16 -31.72
C TRP A 30 12.29 5.85 -32.37
N ILE A 31 13.38 6.44 -31.86
CA ILE A 31 14.73 6.14 -32.33
C ILE A 31 15.06 4.65 -32.12
N GLY A 32 14.75 4.10 -30.94
CA GLY A 32 14.93 2.67 -30.66
C GLY A 32 14.15 1.78 -31.62
N LEU A 33 12.89 2.12 -31.89
CA LEU A 33 12.05 1.39 -32.84
C LEU A 33 12.62 1.42 -34.26
N VAL A 34 13.06 2.59 -34.74
CA VAL A 34 13.68 2.73 -36.07
C VAL A 34 14.95 1.90 -36.16
N VAL A 35 15.81 1.90 -35.14
CA VAL A 35 17.02 1.06 -35.10
C VAL A 35 16.68 -0.43 -35.20
N VAL A 36 15.62 -0.88 -34.51
CA VAL A 36 15.17 -2.28 -34.59
C VAL A 36 14.63 -2.61 -35.99
N ILE A 37 13.80 -1.76 -36.57
CA ILE A 37 13.23 -1.97 -37.92
C ILE A 37 14.34 -2.02 -38.97
N VAL A 38 15.26 -1.04 -38.95
CA VAL A 38 16.40 -1.00 -39.88
C VAL A 38 17.29 -2.22 -39.68
N GLY A 39 17.55 -2.60 -38.43
CA GLY A 39 18.33 -3.79 -38.11
C GLY A 39 17.70 -5.09 -38.62
N GLN A 40 16.39 -5.23 -38.48
CA GLN A 40 15.63 -6.37 -38.99
C GLN A 40 15.65 -6.41 -40.53
N GLY A 41 15.40 -5.27 -41.19
CA GLY A 41 15.48 -5.18 -42.65
C GLY A 41 16.87 -5.53 -43.18
N LEU A 42 17.93 -5.04 -42.52
CA LEU A 42 19.31 -5.41 -42.85
C LEU A 42 19.56 -6.91 -42.66
N TRP A 43 19.04 -7.51 -41.59
CA TRP A 43 19.15 -8.96 -41.35
C TRP A 43 18.47 -9.77 -42.45
N GLU A 44 17.26 -9.39 -42.87
CA GLU A 44 16.53 -10.07 -43.95
C GLU A 44 17.25 -9.95 -45.29
N ILE A 45 17.79 -8.77 -45.62
CA ILE A 45 18.61 -8.55 -46.82
C ILE A 45 19.88 -9.42 -46.78
N LEU A 46 20.56 -9.47 -45.64
CA LEU A 46 21.75 -10.31 -45.47
C LEU A 46 21.43 -11.80 -45.54
N ALA A 47 20.34 -12.25 -44.90
CA ALA A 47 19.91 -13.64 -44.94
C ALA A 47 19.50 -14.08 -46.35
N TYR A 48 18.80 -13.21 -47.10
CA TYR A 48 18.44 -13.44 -48.49
C TYR A 48 19.69 -13.48 -49.39
N SER A 49 20.59 -12.52 -49.23
CA SER A 49 21.86 -12.45 -49.96
C SER A 49 22.75 -13.66 -49.68
N TYR A 50 22.81 -14.13 -48.43
CA TYR A 50 23.58 -15.31 -48.01
C TYR A 50 23.10 -16.59 -48.70
N ARG A 51 21.76 -16.76 -48.82
CA ARG A 51 21.16 -17.89 -49.52
C ARG A 51 21.46 -17.88 -51.03
N LYS A 52 21.72 -16.69 -51.61
CA LYS A 52 21.99 -16.52 -53.05
C LYS A 52 23.48 -16.54 -53.40
N ASN A 53 24.34 -15.87 -52.61
CA ASN A 53 25.79 -15.83 -52.84
C ASN A 53 26.60 -15.53 -51.56
N ARG A 54 27.08 -16.61 -50.92
CA ARG A 54 27.70 -16.61 -49.59
C ARG A 54 28.95 -15.70 -49.46
N THR A 55 29.78 -15.59 -50.50
CA THR A 55 31.03 -14.81 -50.45
C THR A 55 30.79 -13.30 -50.41
N ILE A 56 29.81 -12.82 -51.17
CA ILE A 56 29.44 -11.40 -51.21
C ILE A 56 28.85 -10.95 -49.87
N THR A 57 28.03 -11.78 -49.24
CA THR A 57 27.45 -11.45 -47.93
C THR A 57 28.50 -11.41 -46.83
N ILE A 58 29.48 -12.33 -46.83
CA ILE A 58 30.59 -12.31 -45.86
C ILE A 58 31.44 -11.06 -46.05
N ALA A 59 31.76 -10.69 -47.30
CA ALA A 59 32.51 -9.46 -47.59
C ALA A 59 31.73 -8.21 -47.16
N ALA A 60 30.42 -8.14 -47.44
CA ALA A 60 29.57 -7.03 -47.04
C ALA A 60 29.48 -6.89 -45.50
N VAL A 61 29.37 -8.01 -44.76
CA VAL A 61 29.37 -8.00 -43.28
C VAL A 61 30.72 -7.55 -42.73
N LEU A 62 31.84 -8.00 -43.31
CA LEU A 62 33.19 -7.56 -42.90
C LEU A 62 33.44 -6.07 -43.19
N ILE A 63 32.94 -5.56 -44.31
CA ILE A 63 33.00 -4.14 -44.64
C ILE A 63 32.11 -3.32 -43.69
N LEU A 64 30.90 -3.79 -43.38
CA LEU A 64 30.03 -3.14 -42.38
C LEU A 64 30.67 -3.13 -40.99
N LEU A 65 31.29 -4.23 -40.57
CA LEU A 65 32.06 -4.29 -39.33
C LEU A 65 33.24 -3.31 -39.36
N GLY A 66 33.96 -3.26 -40.49
CA GLY A 66 35.07 -2.33 -40.70
C GLY A 66 34.63 -0.87 -40.67
N ILE A 67 33.48 -0.54 -41.26
CA ILE A 67 32.89 0.81 -41.23
C ILE A 67 32.42 1.17 -39.82
N VAL A 68 31.82 0.23 -39.08
CA VAL A 68 31.42 0.46 -37.68
C VAL A 68 32.65 0.71 -36.80
N VAL A 69 33.73 -0.07 -36.99
CA VAL A 69 35.01 0.13 -36.29
C VAL A 69 35.69 1.44 -36.69
N PHE A 70 35.57 1.86 -37.95
CA PHE A 70 36.20 3.07 -38.50
C PHE A 70 35.44 4.36 -38.18
N LEU A 71 34.10 4.32 -38.09
CA LEU A 71 33.24 5.48 -37.82
C LEU A 71 33.08 5.82 -36.32
N GLN A 72 33.66 5.03 -35.41
CA GLN A 72 33.67 5.40 -33.99
C GLN A 72 34.89 6.27 -33.68
N PRO A 73 34.73 7.57 -33.33
CA PRO A 73 35.79 8.29 -32.64
C PRO A 73 36.01 7.61 -31.28
N VAL A 74 37.27 7.33 -30.97
CA VAL A 74 37.73 6.72 -29.71
C VAL A 74 37.13 7.46 -28.50
N GLN A 75 36.00 6.96 -28.00
CA GLN A 75 35.39 7.27 -26.71
C GLN A 75 34.93 5.96 -26.08
N MET A 76 35.88 5.02 -25.94
CA MET A 76 35.64 3.72 -25.29
C MET A 76 35.29 3.86 -23.80
N ASP A 77 35.55 5.02 -23.18
CA ASP A 77 35.28 5.25 -21.76
C ASP A 77 33.78 5.39 -21.43
N ARG A 78 32.90 5.62 -22.42
CA ARG A 78 31.48 5.90 -22.19
C ARG A 78 30.48 4.88 -22.75
N LEU A 79 30.91 3.96 -23.61
CA LEU A 79 30.01 2.97 -24.23
C LEU A 79 30.08 1.58 -23.57
N ILE A 80 31.12 1.30 -22.79
CA ILE A 80 31.22 0.08 -21.98
C ILE A 80 31.81 0.45 -20.61
N SER A 81 31.11 1.28 -19.84
CA SER A 81 31.27 1.27 -18.39
C SER A 81 30.47 0.12 -17.75
N ILE A 82 30.35 -1.00 -18.48
CA ILE A 82 30.03 -2.28 -17.86
C ILE A 82 31.36 -2.78 -17.31
N THR A 83 31.83 -2.16 -16.23
CA THR A 83 32.99 -2.67 -15.51
C THR A 83 32.67 -4.10 -15.07
N PRO A 84 33.64 -5.04 -15.08
CA PRO A 84 33.47 -6.34 -14.43
C PRO A 84 32.97 -6.21 -12.99
N ASP A 85 33.25 -5.07 -12.34
CA ASP A 85 32.70 -4.71 -11.04
C ASP A 85 31.21 -4.38 -11.06
N ALA A 86 30.65 -3.74 -12.09
CA ALA A 86 29.21 -3.48 -12.19
C ALA A 86 28.42 -4.79 -12.43
N ILE A 87 28.85 -5.63 -13.38
CA ILE A 87 28.26 -6.97 -13.55
C ILE A 87 28.51 -7.83 -12.31
N GLY A 88 29.72 -7.76 -11.74
CA GLY A 88 30.10 -8.54 -10.56
C GLY A 88 29.32 -8.12 -9.30
N THR A 89 28.99 -6.84 -9.17
CA THR A 89 28.18 -6.31 -8.06
C THR A 89 26.71 -6.64 -8.25
N GLU A 90 26.18 -6.55 -9.48
CA GLU A 90 24.82 -7.00 -9.81
C GLU A 90 24.67 -8.53 -9.64
N LEU A 91 25.63 -9.32 -10.13
CA LEU A 91 25.66 -10.77 -9.93
C LEU A 91 25.84 -11.16 -8.45
N LYS A 92 26.66 -10.42 -7.69
CA LYS A 92 26.76 -10.61 -6.24
C LYS A 92 25.45 -10.22 -5.54
N GLY A 93 24.77 -9.16 -5.97
CA GLY A 93 23.45 -8.78 -5.45
C GLY A 93 22.37 -9.83 -5.73
N ILE A 94 22.47 -10.56 -6.85
CA ILE A 94 21.58 -11.68 -7.20
C ILE A 94 21.89 -12.95 -6.38
N VAL A 95 23.14 -13.16 -5.95
CA VAL A 95 23.60 -14.39 -5.28
C VAL A 95 23.78 -14.22 -3.76
N ASP A 96 23.74 -12.99 -3.25
CA ASP A 96 23.84 -12.69 -1.81
C ASP A 96 22.52 -12.94 -1.08
N LEU A 97 22.28 -14.22 -0.80
CA LEU A 97 21.18 -14.74 0.01
C LEU A 97 21.26 -14.27 1.49
N GLN A 98 22.31 -13.55 1.89
CA GLN A 98 22.44 -12.96 3.22
C GLN A 98 22.20 -11.45 3.24
N SER A 99 22.01 -10.80 2.09
CA SER A 99 21.68 -9.38 2.02
C SER A 99 20.38 -9.07 2.77
N ASN A 100 20.32 -7.91 3.44
CA ASN A 100 19.12 -7.44 4.15
C ASN A 100 17.86 -7.42 3.25
N SER A 101 18.03 -7.27 1.93
CA SER A 101 16.94 -7.31 0.96
C SER A 101 16.35 -8.71 0.78
N TYR A 102 17.19 -9.74 0.68
CA TYR A 102 16.71 -11.12 0.52
C TYR A 102 16.01 -11.64 1.79
N GLN A 103 16.59 -11.36 2.97
CA GLN A 103 15.99 -11.75 4.24
C GLN A 103 14.60 -11.11 4.45
N ALA A 104 14.45 -9.83 4.08
CA ALA A 104 13.15 -9.17 4.12
C ALA A 104 12.13 -9.81 3.17
N ARG A 105 12.52 -10.18 1.94
CA ARG A 105 11.63 -10.87 0.98
C ARG A 105 11.14 -12.22 1.50
N TYR A 106 12.01 -12.97 2.19
CA TYR A 106 11.61 -14.22 2.85
C TYR A 106 10.56 -13.98 3.94
N ASP A 107 10.75 -12.95 4.76
CA ASP A 107 9.77 -12.59 5.79
C ASP A 107 8.45 -12.11 5.17
N PHE A 108 8.50 -11.31 4.10
CA PHE A 108 7.31 -10.88 3.38
C PHE A 108 6.53 -12.07 2.81
N ALA A 109 7.22 -13.05 2.23
CA ALA A 109 6.62 -14.30 1.77
C ALA A 109 5.99 -15.08 2.93
N ARG A 110 6.66 -15.19 4.07
CA ARG A 110 6.15 -15.86 5.27
C ARG A 110 4.89 -15.20 5.81
N TRP A 111 4.87 -13.86 5.91
CA TRP A 111 3.68 -13.10 6.32
C TRP A 111 2.56 -13.22 5.29
N GLY A 112 2.87 -13.20 4.00
CA GLY A 112 1.90 -13.41 2.92
C GLY A 112 1.23 -14.78 3.02
N ILE A 113 2.00 -15.83 3.28
CA ILE A 113 1.45 -17.18 3.52
C ILE A 113 0.57 -17.22 4.78
N ALA A 114 0.93 -16.49 5.84
CA ALA A 114 0.09 -16.39 7.03
C ALA A 114 -1.24 -15.69 6.73
N ILE A 115 -1.23 -14.60 5.96
CA ILE A 115 -2.47 -13.92 5.49
C ILE A 115 -3.33 -14.86 4.66
N VAL A 116 -2.72 -15.64 3.75
CA VAL A 116 -3.42 -16.64 2.93
C VAL A 116 -4.08 -17.71 3.80
N LYS A 117 -3.46 -18.15 4.89
CA LYS A 117 -4.09 -19.13 5.79
C LYS A 117 -5.37 -18.57 6.42
N ASP A 118 -5.36 -17.29 6.79
CA ASP A 118 -6.50 -16.63 7.40
C ASP A 118 -7.59 -16.24 6.37
N HIS A 119 -7.21 -16.03 5.10
CA HIS A 119 -8.09 -15.57 4.01
C HIS A 119 -8.00 -16.47 2.76
N SER A 120 -8.08 -17.78 2.94
CA SER A 120 -7.63 -18.76 1.94
C SER A 120 -8.43 -18.84 0.64
N VAL A 121 -9.76 -18.67 0.68
CA VAL A 121 -10.62 -19.03 -0.48
C VAL A 121 -10.62 -17.95 -1.55
N VAL A 122 -11.11 -16.76 -1.20
CA VAL A 122 -11.27 -15.61 -2.11
C VAL A 122 -10.22 -14.52 -1.91
N GLY A 123 -9.33 -14.70 -0.94
CA GLY A 123 -8.30 -13.72 -0.62
C GLY A 123 -8.85 -12.53 0.15
N THR A 124 -8.04 -11.48 0.18
CA THR A 124 -8.28 -10.25 0.93
C THR A 124 -8.84 -9.13 0.07
N GLY A 125 -8.90 -9.31 -1.24
CA GLY A 125 -9.14 -8.25 -2.23
C GLY A 125 -7.87 -7.49 -2.58
N ALA A 126 -7.96 -6.69 -3.67
CA ALA A 126 -6.85 -5.88 -4.17
C ALA A 126 -6.37 -4.87 -3.12
N GLY A 127 -5.05 -4.73 -2.95
CA GLY A 127 -4.45 -3.91 -1.90
C GLY A 127 -4.51 -4.53 -0.50
N GLY A 128 -5.03 -5.75 -0.37
CA GLY A 128 -5.18 -6.41 0.92
C GLY A 128 -3.86 -6.78 1.60
N TRP A 129 -2.78 -6.98 0.83
CA TRP A 129 -1.42 -7.07 1.40
C TRP A 129 -1.10 -5.84 2.23
N ASN A 130 -1.13 -4.64 1.62
CA ASN A 130 -0.78 -3.38 2.27
C ASN A 130 -1.67 -3.11 3.51
N ALA A 131 -2.93 -3.51 3.43
CA ALA A 131 -3.86 -3.38 4.55
C ALA A 131 -3.53 -4.32 5.73
N LEU A 132 -3.08 -5.55 5.46
CA LEU A 132 -2.99 -6.61 6.48
C LEU A 132 -1.58 -6.90 6.99
N TYR A 133 -0.52 -6.76 6.18
CA TYR A 133 0.79 -7.30 6.53
C TYR A 133 1.34 -6.77 7.87
N HIS A 134 0.98 -5.54 8.24
CA HIS A 134 1.33 -4.91 9.50
C HIS A 134 0.91 -5.72 10.74
N GLN A 135 -0.12 -6.55 10.64
CA GLN A 135 -0.59 -7.46 11.70
C GLN A 135 0.22 -8.75 11.81
N TYR A 136 0.93 -9.13 10.74
CA TYR A 136 1.66 -10.40 10.65
C TYR A 136 3.17 -10.20 10.79
N GLN A 137 3.66 -8.97 10.61
CA GLN A 137 5.07 -8.64 10.82
C GLN A 137 5.49 -8.84 12.27
N ASP A 138 6.69 -9.38 12.45
CA ASP A 138 7.35 -9.59 13.74
C ASP A 138 8.50 -8.60 13.97
N TYR A 139 8.69 -7.61 13.10
CA TYR A 139 9.54 -6.44 13.32
C TYR A 139 9.02 -5.29 12.47
N LEU A 140 9.26 -4.04 12.89
CA LEU A 140 8.72 -2.89 12.19
C LEU A 140 9.49 -2.65 10.88
N ILE A 141 8.79 -2.82 9.75
CA ILE A 141 9.26 -2.51 8.40
C ILE A 141 8.11 -2.02 7.54
N HIS A 142 8.41 -1.11 6.61
CA HIS A 142 7.41 -0.60 5.67
C HIS A 142 7.63 -1.14 4.26
N THR A 143 6.60 -1.71 3.67
CA THR A 143 6.58 -2.16 2.28
C THR A 143 5.18 -2.01 1.70
N THR A 144 5.08 -1.71 0.41
CA THR A 144 3.79 -1.64 -0.29
C THR A 144 3.41 -2.97 -0.96
N GLU A 145 4.37 -3.87 -1.16
CA GLU A 145 4.21 -5.10 -1.93
C GLU A 145 4.96 -6.27 -1.27
N VAL A 146 4.55 -7.51 -1.56
CA VAL A 146 5.25 -8.71 -1.05
C VAL A 146 6.65 -8.85 -1.66
N HIS A 147 6.92 -8.22 -2.80
CA HIS A 147 8.08 -8.52 -3.67
C HIS A 147 8.11 -10.00 -4.09
N ASN A 148 6.93 -10.57 -4.29
CA ASN A 148 6.71 -11.86 -4.93
C ASN A 148 5.28 -11.85 -5.49
N HIS A 149 5.14 -11.71 -6.80
CA HIS A 149 3.82 -11.54 -7.41
C HIS A 149 2.91 -12.77 -7.24
N PHE A 150 3.48 -13.98 -7.15
CA PHE A 150 2.70 -15.20 -6.95
C PHE A 150 2.03 -15.19 -5.57
N ILE A 151 2.77 -14.78 -4.54
CA ILE A 151 2.22 -14.64 -3.19
C ILE A 151 1.26 -13.45 -3.13
N GLN A 152 1.56 -12.33 -3.81
CA GLN A 152 0.64 -11.20 -3.91
C GLN A 152 -0.73 -11.64 -4.46
N VAL A 153 -0.75 -12.36 -5.59
CA VAL A 153 -1.97 -12.89 -6.20
C VAL A 153 -2.69 -13.84 -5.24
N TRP A 154 -1.96 -14.67 -4.50
CA TRP A 154 -2.58 -15.58 -3.53
C TRP A 154 -3.20 -14.85 -2.33
N VAL A 155 -2.52 -13.83 -1.81
CA VAL A 155 -3.04 -12.96 -0.74
C VAL A 155 -4.31 -12.26 -1.21
N GLU A 156 -4.25 -11.59 -2.36
CA GLU A 156 -5.32 -10.69 -2.79
C GLU A 156 -6.51 -11.40 -3.44
N ALA A 157 -6.26 -12.43 -4.26
CA ALA A 157 -7.30 -13.14 -5.02
C ALA A 157 -7.63 -14.53 -4.45
N GLY A 158 -6.94 -14.93 -3.37
CA GLY A 158 -7.15 -16.21 -2.71
C GLY A 158 -6.70 -17.40 -3.53
N THR A 159 -6.99 -18.59 -3.04
CA THR A 159 -6.60 -19.84 -3.70
C THR A 159 -7.33 -20.00 -5.04
N ILE A 160 -8.56 -19.50 -5.16
CA ILE A 160 -9.31 -19.56 -6.43
C ILE A 160 -8.61 -18.70 -7.49
N GLY A 161 -8.30 -17.44 -7.18
CA GLY A 161 -7.59 -16.55 -8.09
C GLY A 161 -6.17 -17.03 -8.39
N PHE A 162 -5.48 -17.56 -7.37
CA PHE A 162 -4.15 -18.15 -7.54
C PHE A 162 -4.15 -19.36 -8.46
N ILE A 163 -5.12 -20.28 -8.33
CA ILE A 163 -5.24 -21.42 -9.25
C ILE A 163 -5.52 -20.94 -10.67
N ALA A 164 -6.41 -19.96 -10.85
CA ALA A 164 -6.68 -19.38 -12.17
C ALA A 164 -5.40 -18.77 -12.77
N PHE A 165 -4.63 -18.03 -11.97
CA PHE A 165 -3.34 -17.47 -12.38
C PHE A 165 -2.32 -18.56 -12.75
N MET A 166 -2.18 -19.59 -11.93
CA MET A 166 -1.28 -20.72 -12.18
C MET A 166 -1.69 -21.55 -13.40
N ALA A 167 -2.98 -21.69 -13.67
CA ALA A 167 -3.48 -22.38 -14.85
C ALA A 167 -2.95 -21.72 -16.14
N MET A 168 -2.82 -20.39 -16.17
CA MET A 168 -2.25 -19.68 -17.32
C MET A 168 -0.77 -20.05 -17.55
N TRP A 169 0.02 -20.12 -16.47
CA TRP A 169 1.41 -20.58 -16.53
C TRP A 169 1.52 -22.04 -16.99
N VAL A 170 0.64 -22.91 -16.50
CA VAL A 170 0.60 -24.32 -16.94
C VAL A 170 0.28 -24.42 -18.43
N VAL A 171 -0.72 -23.67 -18.93
CA VAL A 171 -1.08 -23.65 -20.35
C VAL A 171 0.08 -23.11 -21.20
N LEU A 172 0.79 -22.08 -20.74
CA LEU A 172 1.98 -21.56 -21.38
C LEU A 172 3.07 -22.64 -21.50
N LEU A 173 3.42 -23.30 -20.39
CA LEU A 173 4.46 -24.34 -20.35
C LEU A 173 4.09 -25.54 -21.23
N LEU A 174 2.81 -25.95 -21.23
CA LEU A 174 2.32 -26.99 -22.14
C LEU A 174 2.43 -26.56 -23.61
N SER A 175 2.17 -25.29 -23.92
CA SER A 175 2.32 -24.74 -25.28
C SER A 175 3.78 -24.73 -25.74
N ILE A 176 4.70 -24.29 -24.87
CA ILE A 176 6.14 -24.34 -25.11
C ILE A 176 6.60 -25.80 -25.32
N PHE A 177 6.17 -26.72 -24.47
CA PHE A 177 6.51 -28.14 -24.61
C PHE A 177 6.01 -28.73 -25.93
N ARG A 178 4.80 -28.37 -26.36
CA ARG A 178 4.24 -28.81 -27.65
C ARG A 178 4.97 -28.25 -28.86
N LEU A 179 5.47 -27.01 -28.78
CA LEU A 179 6.36 -26.39 -29.79
C LEU A 179 7.69 -27.14 -29.86
N TYR A 180 8.30 -27.40 -28.71
CA TYR A 180 9.55 -28.18 -28.63
C TYR A 180 9.42 -29.58 -29.23
N GLN A 181 8.34 -30.29 -28.92
CA GLN A 181 8.06 -31.60 -29.53
C GLN A 181 7.96 -31.50 -31.06
N ASN A 182 7.39 -30.42 -31.59
CA ASN A 182 7.23 -30.23 -33.03
C ASN A 182 8.57 -29.94 -33.72
N TYR A 183 9.42 -29.13 -33.09
CA TYR A 183 10.79 -28.87 -33.53
C TYR A 183 11.65 -30.15 -33.60
N ARG A 184 11.43 -31.10 -32.68
CA ARG A 184 12.16 -32.39 -32.65
C ARG A 184 11.70 -33.41 -33.70
N LYS A 185 10.61 -33.16 -34.43
CA LYS A 185 10.13 -34.11 -35.45
C LYS A 185 11.12 -34.21 -36.61
N PRO A 186 11.24 -35.38 -37.28
CA PRO A 186 12.08 -35.54 -38.45
C PRO A 186 11.76 -34.50 -39.53
N ARG A 187 12.79 -33.99 -40.22
CA ARG A 187 12.68 -32.96 -41.27
C ARG A 187 11.77 -33.35 -42.45
N SER A 188 11.49 -34.64 -42.61
CA SER A 188 10.57 -35.21 -43.59
C SER A 188 9.08 -35.03 -43.22
N SER A 189 8.76 -34.53 -42.02
CA SER A 189 7.39 -34.26 -41.61
C SER A 189 6.86 -32.95 -42.23
N PRO A 190 5.59 -32.88 -42.66
CA PRO A 190 5.00 -31.71 -43.35
C PRO A 190 5.14 -30.36 -42.61
N ASN A 191 5.37 -30.40 -41.29
CA ASN A 191 5.46 -29.21 -40.43
C ASN A 191 6.89 -28.93 -39.92
N ALA A 192 7.88 -29.77 -40.24
CA ALA A 192 9.24 -29.64 -39.70
C ALA A 192 10.00 -28.44 -40.30
N GLN A 193 9.66 -28.05 -41.53
CA GLN A 193 10.30 -26.92 -42.20
C GLN A 193 9.90 -25.58 -41.58
N GLN A 194 8.60 -25.36 -41.32
CA GLN A 194 8.11 -24.16 -40.62
C GLN A 194 8.64 -24.05 -39.17
N ALA A 195 8.68 -25.16 -38.43
CA ALA A 195 9.25 -25.19 -37.08
C ALA A 195 10.75 -24.83 -37.05
N THR A 196 11.48 -25.14 -38.12
CA THR A 196 12.91 -24.80 -38.24
C THR A 196 13.13 -23.35 -38.69
N GLU A 197 12.16 -22.71 -39.34
CA GLU A 197 12.28 -21.30 -39.77
C GLU A 197 11.95 -20.34 -38.63
N ASN A 198 10.95 -20.67 -37.81
CA ASN A 198 10.46 -19.79 -36.74
C ASN A 198 11.16 -20.01 -35.39
N TRP A 199 12.10 -20.96 -35.30
CA TRP A 199 12.68 -21.39 -34.01
C TRP A 199 13.33 -20.23 -33.23
N VAL A 200 14.08 -19.34 -33.89
CA VAL A 200 14.74 -18.21 -33.22
C VAL A 200 13.71 -17.29 -32.57
N LEU A 201 12.62 -16.98 -33.28
CA LEU A 201 11.55 -16.12 -32.78
C LEU A 201 10.81 -16.79 -31.63
N ASN A 202 10.40 -18.05 -31.79
CA ASN A 202 9.67 -18.78 -30.76
C ASN A 202 10.47 -18.93 -29.47
N TRP A 203 11.76 -19.28 -29.56
CA TRP A 203 12.64 -19.40 -28.39
C TRP A 203 13.04 -18.05 -27.81
N GLY A 204 13.12 -16.99 -28.63
CA GLY A 204 13.28 -15.63 -28.15
C GLY A 204 12.09 -15.16 -27.30
N VAL A 205 10.87 -15.33 -27.82
CA VAL A 205 9.62 -14.99 -27.10
C VAL A 205 9.46 -15.87 -25.84
N THR A 206 9.74 -17.16 -25.95
CA THR A 206 9.72 -18.09 -24.81
C THR A 206 10.70 -17.67 -23.72
N SER A 207 11.94 -17.36 -24.08
CA SER A 207 12.96 -16.95 -23.12
C SER A 207 12.56 -15.64 -22.44
N ALA A 208 12.01 -14.68 -23.18
CA ALA A 208 11.48 -13.43 -22.61
C ALA A 208 10.34 -13.71 -21.62
N ALA A 209 9.34 -14.52 -22.00
CA ALA A 209 8.19 -14.83 -21.14
C ALA A 209 8.62 -15.55 -19.84
N LEU A 210 9.53 -16.53 -19.95
CA LEU A 210 10.05 -17.25 -18.79
C LEU A 210 10.91 -16.35 -17.91
N ALA A 211 11.75 -15.49 -18.49
CA ALA A 211 12.54 -14.53 -17.73
C ALA A 211 11.65 -13.56 -16.94
N PHE A 212 10.61 -13.00 -17.57
CA PHE A 212 9.61 -12.16 -16.88
C PHE A 212 8.90 -12.92 -15.76
N GLY A 213 8.46 -14.16 -16.00
CA GLY A 213 7.80 -14.98 -14.99
C GLY A 213 8.70 -15.30 -13.79
N LEU A 214 9.95 -15.67 -14.05
CA LEU A 214 10.93 -15.95 -13.00
C LEU A 214 11.29 -14.69 -12.21
N HIS A 215 11.40 -13.54 -12.87
CA HIS A 215 11.67 -12.28 -12.19
C HIS A 215 10.50 -11.85 -11.30
N ALA A 216 9.26 -12.01 -11.77
CA ALA A 216 8.04 -11.74 -10.99
C ALA A 216 7.86 -12.68 -9.77
N ALA A 217 8.62 -13.77 -9.67
CA ALA A 217 8.68 -14.58 -8.45
C ALA A 217 9.56 -13.95 -7.35
N MET A 218 10.41 -13.00 -7.71
CA MET A 218 11.33 -12.30 -6.82
C MET A 218 11.03 -10.80 -6.69
N ASP A 219 10.16 -10.26 -7.54
CA ASP A 219 9.75 -8.86 -7.52
C ASP A 219 8.26 -8.68 -7.91
N PHE A 220 7.75 -7.45 -7.79
CA PHE A 220 6.34 -7.11 -8.03
C PHE A 220 6.07 -6.58 -9.45
N ASP A 221 6.90 -6.92 -10.44
CA ASP A 221 6.83 -6.38 -11.81
C ASP A 221 5.44 -6.45 -12.44
N LEU A 222 4.74 -7.57 -12.23
CA LEU A 222 3.42 -7.81 -12.82
C LEU A 222 2.30 -7.03 -12.12
N SER A 223 2.57 -6.38 -10.99
CA SER A 223 1.69 -5.37 -10.41
C SER A 223 1.69 -4.07 -11.24
N LEU A 224 2.72 -3.85 -12.07
CA LEU A 224 2.73 -2.78 -13.07
C LEU A 224 2.01 -3.24 -14.33
N MET A 225 0.84 -2.63 -14.59
CA MET A 225 -0.02 -2.98 -15.74
C MET A 225 0.73 -3.02 -17.08
N ALA A 226 1.68 -2.12 -17.30
CA ALA A 226 2.48 -2.10 -18.53
C ALA A 226 3.28 -3.39 -18.74
N LEU A 227 3.92 -3.92 -17.68
CA LEU A 227 4.71 -5.15 -17.74
C LEU A 227 3.80 -6.38 -17.83
N ALA A 228 2.67 -6.36 -17.13
CA ALA A 228 1.65 -7.39 -17.27
C ALA A 228 1.16 -7.50 -18.73
N LEU A 229 0.85 -6.37 -19.39
CA LEU A 229 0.44 -6.35 -20.80
C LEU A 229 1.52 -6.91 -21.74
N VAL A 230 2.80 -6.62 -21.48
CA VAL A 230 3.91 -7.22 -22.25
C VAL A 230 3.90 -8.75 -22.09
N LEU A 231 3.75 -9.26 -20.86
CA LEU A 231 3.65 -10.70 -20.63
C LEU A 231 2.47 -11.33 -21.38
N TRP A 232 1.30 -10.68 -21.35
CA TRP A 232 0.11 -11.11 -22.10
C TRP A 232 0.34 -11.17 -23.61
N VAL A 233 1.04 -10.18 -24.17
CA VAL A 233 1.43 -10.20 -25.59
C VAL A 233 2.38 -11.36 -25.88
N LEU A 234 3.35 -11.64 -25.00
CA LEU A 234 4.26 -12.79 -25.18
C LEU A 234 3.48 -14.12 -25.14
N PHE A 235 2.48 -14.26 -24.26
CA PHE A 235 1.61 -15.44 -24.21
C PHE A 235 0.81 -15.59 -25.50
N ALA A 236 0.25 -14.49 -26.01
CA ALA A 236 -0.50 -14.49 -27.27
C ALA A 236 0.38 -14.90 -28.46
N LEU A 237 1.63 -14.42 -28.52
CA LEU A 237 2.59 -14.78 -29.56
C LEU A 237 2.97 -16.26 -29.51
N ILE A 238 3.19 -16.83 -28.32
CA ILE A 238 3.46 -18.27 -28.16
C ILE A 238 2.25 -19.11 -28.59
N ASN A 239 1.04 -18.68 -28.22
CA ASN A 239 -0.18 -19.35 -28.65
C ASN A 239 -0.36 -19.28 -30.18
N ALA A 240 -0.10 -18.12 -30.79
CA ALA A 240 -0.16 -17.95 -32.24
C ALA A 240 0.86 -18.86 -32.96
N ALA A 241 2.10 -18.93 -32.45
CA ALA A 241 3.12 -19.82 -32.98
C ALA A 241 2.67 -21.30 -32.94
N LEU A 242 2.05 -21.72 -31.83
CA LEU A 242 1.52 -23.07 -31.68
C LEU A 242 0.41 -23.38 -32.70
N ILE A 243 -0.52 -22.44 -32.91
CA ILE A 243 -1.61 -22.59 -33.88
C ILE A 243 -1.04 -22.75 -35.30
N ILE A 244 -0.09 -21.89 -35.68
CA ILE A 244 0.55 -21.90 -37.00
C ILE A 244 1.31 -23.20 -37.23
N GLU A 245 2.21 -23.59 -36.32
CA GLU A 245 3.09 -24.75 -36.52
C GLU A 245 2.38 -26.11 -36.47
N ARG A 246 1.31 -26.21 -35.68
CA ARG A 246 0.53 -27.44 -35.56
C ARG A 246 -0.71 -27.46 -36.44
N GLN A 247 -0.98 -26.39 -37.19
CA GLN A 247 -2.20 -26.23 -37.99
C GLN A 247 -3.44 -26.57 -37.16
N MET A 248 -3.46 -26.15 -35.89
CA MET A 248 -4.59 -26.47 -35.01
C MET A 248 -5.83 -25.76 -35.53
N GLN A 249 -6.88 -26.52 -35.81
CA GLN A 249 -8.19 -25.93 -36.03
C GLN A 249 -8.69 -25.38 -34.70
N LEU A 250 -8.92 -24.08 -34.66
CA LEU A 250 -9.60 -23.45 -33.54
C LEU A 250 -11.02 -24.01 -33.47
N GLN A 251 -11.40 -24.59 -32.34
CA GLN A 251 -12.80 -24.89 -32.08
C GLN A 251 -13.51 -23.56 -31.83
N GLU A 252 -14.11 -23.03 -32.88
CA GLU A 252 -14.90 -21.81 -32.79
C GLU A 252 -16.22 -22.12 -32.08
N LEU A 253 -16.57 -21.29 -31.11
CA LEU A 253 -17.95 -21.20 -30.65
C LEU A 253 -18.83 -20.77 -31.82
N LYS A 254 -20.08 -21.24 -31.85
CA LYS A 254 -21.04 -20.80 -32.87
C LYS A 254 -21.07 -19.25 -32.90
N PRO A 255 -21.05 -18.60 -34.09
CA PRO A 255 -21.03 -17.15 -34.21
C PRO A 255 -22.02 -16.39 -33.32
N PRO A 256 -23.31 -16.78 -33.19
CA PRO A 256 -24.22 -16.06 -32.30
C PRO A 256 -23.82 -16.12 -30.83
N VAL A 257 -23.22 -17.22 -30.36
CA VAL A 257 -22.76 -17.37 -28.97
C VAL A 257 -21.55 -16.49 -28.71
N SER A 258 -20.58 -16.49 -29.63
CA SER A 258 -19.37 -15.66 -29.52
C SER A 258 -19.71 -14.17 -29.52
N VAL A 259 -20.55 -13.71 -30.47
CA VAL A 259 -20.99 -12.31 -30.55
C VAL A 259 -21.77 -11.89 -29.29
N THR A 260 -22.64 -12.76 -28.79
CA THR A 260 -23.41 -12.49 -27.57
C THR A 260 -22.49 -12.33 -26.36
N LEU A 261 -21.57 -13.27 -26.14
CA LEU A 261 -20.60 -13.19 -25.04
C LEU A 261 -19.71 -11.95 -25.17
N ALA A 262 -19.18 -11.67 -26.36
CA ALA A 262 -18.35 -10.49 -26.61
C ALA A 262 -19.12 -9.20 -26.33
N THR A 263 -20.39 -9.11 -26.73
CA THR A 263 -21.25 -7.95 -26.47
C THR A 263 -21.53 -7.80 -24.97
N ILE A 264 -21.83 -8.89 -24.26
CA ILE A 264 -22.01 -8.86 -22.80
C ILE A 264 -20.75 -8.37 -22.11
N PHE A 265 -19.57 -8.93 -22.43
CA PHE A 265 -18.30 -8.50 -21.84
C PHE A 265 -17.98 -7.05 -22.19
N ALA A 266 -18.20 -6.63 -23.43
CA ALA A 266 -17.99 -5.23 -23.83
C ALA A 266 -18.90 -4.27 -23.06
N LEU A 267 -20.20 -4.59 -22.93
CA LEU A 267 -21.14 -3.77 -22.18
C LEU A 267 -20.80 -3.73 -20.68
N LEU A 268 -20.40 -4.86 -20.10
CA LEU A 268 -19.95 -4.93 -18.70
C LEU A 268 -18.70 -4.08 -18.47
N LEU A 269 -17.69 -4.20 -19.34
CA LEU A 269 -16.46 -3.41 -19.25
C LEU A 269 -16.73 -1.91 -19.43
N LEU A 270 -17.58 -1.54 -20.39
CA LEU A 270 -17.97 -0.15 -20.60
C LEU A 270 -18.76 0.41 -19.41
N PHE A 271 -19.71 -0.35 -18.87
CA PHE A 271 -20.50 0.05 -17.72
C PHE A 271 -19.62 0.23 -16.47
N CYS A 272 -18.87 -0.81 -16.09
CA CYS A 272 -17.98 -0.75 -14.93
C CYS A 272 -16.89 0.31 -15.08
N GLY A 273 -16.24 0.36 -16.25
CA GLY A 273 -15.20 1.34 -16.56
C GLY A 273 -15.72 2.77 -16.48
N ASN A 274 -16.90 3.05 -17.04
CA ASN A 274 -17.51 4.38 -16.95
C ASN A 274 -17.96 4.71 -15.53
N SER A 275 -18.50 3.74 -14.78
CA SER A 275 -18.91 3.92 -13.39
C SER A 275 -17.72 4.27 -12.49
N PHE A 276 -16.63 3.50 -12.55
CA PHE A 276 -15.42 3.73 -11.77
C PHE A 276 -14.70 5.02 -12.18
N THR A 277 -14.63 5.31 -13.49
CA THR A 277 -14.04 6.57 -13.97
C THR A 277 -14.86 7.77 -13.51
N SER A 278 -16.20 7.67 -13.56
CA SER A 278 -17.09 8.70 -13.02
C SER A 278 -16.89 8.88 -11.51
N ALA A 279 -16.79 7.79 -10.75
CA ALA A 279 -16.57 7.83 -9.31
C ALA A 279 -15.24 8.53 -8.97
N PHE A 280 -14.16 8.11 -9.62
CA PHE A 280 -12.84 8.71 -9.48
C PHE A 280 -12.82 10.20 -9.81
N ASN A 281 -13.41 10.58 -10.95
CA ASN A 281 -13.47 11.98 -11.39
C ASN A 281 -14.27 12.85 -10.42
N ASN A 282 -15.41 12.37 -9.92
CA ASN A 282 -16.21 13.09 -8.93
C ASN A 282 -15.46 13.22 -7.59
N SER A 283 -14.78 12.17 -7.12
CA SER A 283 -13.97 12.21 -5.89
C SER A 283 -12.80 13.18 -6.01
N GLN A 284 -12.08 13.18 -7.14
CA GLN A 284 -10.99 14.12 -7.41
C GLN A 284 -11.51 15.57 -7.49
N ALA A 285 -12.63 15.79 -8.17
CA ALA A 285 -13.24 17.11 -8.24
C ALA A 285 -13.71 17.60 -6.86
N ALA A 286 -14.27 16.72 -6.04
CA ALA A 286 -14.66 17.04 -4.66
C ALA A 286 -13.43 17.42 -3.81
N GLY A 287 -12.33 16.66 -3.90
CA GLY A 287 -11.08 16.97 -3.21
C GLY A 287 -10.56 18.37 -3.54
N LYS A 288 -10.56 18.75 -4.83
CA LYS A 288 -10.20 20.10 -5.27
C LYS A 288 -11.11 21.19 -4.69
N VAL A 289 -12.41 20.92 -4.58
CA VAL A 289 -13.38 21.85 -3.96
C VAL A 289 -13.12 21.99 -2.46
N ILE A 290 -12.77 20.90 -1.76
CA ILE A 290 -12.36 20.95 -0.34
C ILE A 290 -11.07 21.78 -0.18
N GLU A 291 -10.08 21.61 -1.04
CA GLU A 291 -8.86 22.42 -1.02
C GLU A 291 -9.13 23.91 -1.27
N GLN A 292 -10.07 24.24 -2.16
CA GLN A 292 -10.52 25.61 -2.39
C GLN A 292 -11.24 26.18 -1.17
N MET A 293 -12.11 25.39 -0.54
CA MET A 293 -12.80 25.77 0.70
C MET A 293 -11.81 26.10 1.81
N ALA A 294 -10.77 25.29 1.98
CA ALA A 294 -9.74 25.51 2.99
C ALA A 294 -8.93 26.81 2.80
N LYS A 295 -8.89 27.34 1.57
CA LYS A 295 -8.22 28.62 1.23
C LYS A 295 -9.15 29.83 1.33
N SER A 296 -10.47 29.62 1.31
CA SER A 296 -11.45 30.69 1.43
C SER A 296 -11.54 31.17 2.87
N THR A 297 -11.68 32.48 3.08
CA THR A 297 -11.95 33.08 4.38
C THR A 297 -13.43 33.49 4.55
N ASP A 298 -14.20 33.48 3.47
CA ASP A 298 -15.64 33.78 3.50
C ASP A 298 -16.45 32.54 3.85
N VAL A 299 -17.14 32.59 4.99
CA VAL A 299 -18.00 31.52 5.51
C VAL A 299 -19.13 31.15 4.52
N THR A 300 -19.67 32.12 3.79
CA THR A 300 -20.75 31.86 2.81
C THR A 300 -20.21 31.02 1.66
N GLU A 301 -19.04 31.39 1.14
CA GLU A 301 -18.37 30.65 0.08
C GLU A 301 -17.88 29.28 0.56
N GLN A 302 -17.34 29.17 1.78
CA GLN A 302 -16.99 27.88 2.38
C GLN A 302 -18.21 26.95 2.45
N ASN A 303 -19.39 27.47 2.82
CA ASN A 303 -20.62 26.68 2.88
C ASN A 303 -21.11 26.21 1.52
N ARG A 304 -20.98 27.06 0.50
CA ARG A 304 -21.31 26.74 -0.89
C ARG A 304 -20.37 25.65 -1.43
N LEU A 305 -19.07 25.80 -1.22
CA LEU A 305 -18.05 24.83 -1.63
C LEU A 305 -18.25 23.48 -0.91
N LEU A 306 -18.56 23.49 0.38
CA LEU A 306 -18.85 22.27 1.13
C LEU A 306 -20.09 21.53 0.58
N ALA A 307 -21.14 22.26 0.15
CA ALA A 307 -22.32 21.65 -0.46
C ALA A 307 -22.03 21.07 -1.85
N GLU A 308 -21.14 21.72 -2.60
CA GLU A 308 -20.67 21.21 -3.88
C GLU A 308 -19.83 19.94 -3.70
N ALA A 309 -18.91 19.92 -2.74
CA ALA A 309 -18.10 18.74 -2.42
C ALA A 309 -18.98 17.58 -1.94
N GLU A 310 -19.97 17.83 -1.09
CA GLU A 310 -20.94 16.84 -0.63
C GLU A 310 -21.63 16.14 -1.82
N ASN A 311 -22.19 16.90 -2.76
CA ASN A 311 -22.87 16.35 -3.93
C ASN A 311 -21.92 15.52 -4.82
N LYS A 312 -20.67 15.96 -4.98
CA LYS A 312 -19.67 15.23 -5.76
C LYS A 312 -19.27 13.92 -5.06
N TYR A 313 -19.07 13.92 -3.75
CA TYR A 313 -18.79 12.69 -3.02
C TYR A 313 -19.98 11.71 -3.01
N ILE A 314 -21.23 12.20 -2.96
CA ILE A 314 -22.42 11.35 -3.15
C ILE A 314 -22.41 10.68 -4.54
N ARG A 315 -22.03 11.40 -5.59
CA ARG A 315 -21.88 10.81 -6.93
C ARG A 315 -20.72 9.82 -6.99
N ALA A 316 -19.65 10.07 -6.25
CA ALA A 316 -18.51 9.15 -6.16
C ALA A 316 -18.92 7.81 -5.53
N THR A 317 -19.62 7.85 -4.39
CA THR A 317 -20.13 6.63 -3.73
C THR A 317 -21.21 5.92 -4.53
N ALA A 318 -21.97 6.63 -5.36
CA ALA A 318 -22.92 6.02 -6.29
C ALA A 318 -22.22 5.29 -7.48
N GLY A 319 -21.10 5.82 -7.97
CA GLY A 319 -20.33 5.21 -9.05
C GLY A 319 -19.44 4.03 -8.60
N ASP A 320 -19.03 4.03 -7.33
CA ASP A 320 -18.35 2.91 -6.67
C ASP A 320 -18.78 2.83 -5.20
N SER A 321 -19.77 1.97 -4.94
CA SER A 321 -20.38 1.81 -3.62
C SER A 321 -19.57 0.95 -2.65
N TRP A 322 -18.44 0.38 -3.10
CA TRP A 322 -17.60 -0.49 -2.27
C TRP A 322 -16.25 0.13 -1.93
N SER A 323 -15.98 1.34 -2.43
CA SER A 323 -14.79 2.11 -2.04
C SER A 323 -14.94 2.68 -0.63
N GLY A 324 -14.24 2.08 0.34
CA GLY A 324 -14.18 2.61 1.69
C GLY A 324 -13.63 4.04 1.73
N MET A 325 -12.71 4.41 0.83
CA MET A 325 -12.17 5.76 0.73
C MET A 325 -13.23 6.80 0.33
N TYR A 326 -14.14 6.48 -0.60
CA TYR A 326 -15.21 7.42 -0.99
C TYR A 326 -16.22 7.61 0.13
N HIS A 327 -16.54 6.54 0.85
CA HIS A 327 -17.35 6.61 2.07
C HIS A 327 -16.66 7.42 3.18
N THR A 328 -15.35 7.27 3.37
CA THR A 328 -14.56 8.08 4.31
C THR A 328 -14.61 9.57 3.97
N ASN A 329 -14.41 9.93 2.71
CA ASN A 329 -14.44 11.32 2.29
C ASN A 329 -15.83 11.95 2.49
N LEU A 330 -16.90 11.20 2.20
CA LEU A 330 -18.26 11.65 2.45
C LEU A 330 -18.57 11.76 3.95
N ALA A 331 -18.09 10.81 4.75
CA ALA A 331 -18.19 10.85 6.21
C ALA A 331 -17.53 12.10 6.80
N GLN A 332 -16.36 12.49 6.29
CA GLN A 332 -15.66 13.71 6.71
C GLN A 332 -16.50 14.96 6.43
N VAL A 333 -17.10 15.06 5.25
CA VAL A 333 -18.01 16.18 4.90
C VAL A 333 -19.21 16.23 5.85
N TYR A 334 -19.83 15.08 6.13
CA TYR A 334 -20.94 15.01 7.08
C TYR A 334 -20.52 15.31 8.53
N ALA A 335 -19.30 14.95 8.94
CA ALA A 335 -18.76 15.29 10.24
C ALA A 335 -18.56 16.82 10.39
N ILE A 336 -18.02 17.48 9.35
CA ILE A 336 -17.90 18.95 9.31
C ILE A 336 -19.28 19.61 9.41
N ARG A 337 -20.28 19.12 8.64
CA ARG A 337 -21.66 19.61 8.71
C ARG A 337 -22.30 19.42 10.08
N THR A 338 -22.03 18.28 10.73
CA THR A 338 -22.51 17.98 12.09
C THR A 338 -22.00 19.04 13.08
N GLN A 339 -20.70 19.34 13.03
CA GLN A 339 -20.07 20.37 13.87
C GLN A 339 -20.64 21.76 13.56
N GLN A 340 -20.76 22.12 12.27
CA GLN A 340 -21.28 23.41 11.82
C GLN A 340 -22.68 23.71 12.36
N PHE A 341 -23.58 22.72 12.33
CA PHE A 341 -24.97 22.92 12.73
C PHE A 341 -25.23 22.64 14.21
N ARG A 342 -24.22 22.23 14.99
CA ARG A 342 -24.40 21.76 16.38
C ARG A 342 -25.16 22.76 17.24
N GLU A 343 -24.79 24.04 17.16
CA GLU A 343 -25.44 25.13 17.89
C GLU A 343 -26.50 25.85 17.03
N ALA A 344 -26.24 26.00 15.73
CA ALA A 344 -27.10 26.79 14.84
C ALA A 344 -28.42 26.11 14.46
N ASN A 345 -28.43 24.77 14.30
CA ASN A 345 -29.62 23.99 13.97
C ASN A 345 -29.46 22.54 14.48
N PRO A 346 -29.86 22.25 15.73
CA PRO A 346 -29.65 20.94 16.35
C PRO A 346 -30.32 19.77 15.64
N GLU A 347 -31.49 19.97 15.01
CA GLU A 347 -32.18 18.91 14.25
C GLU A 347 -31.39 18.54 12.99
N LEU A 348 -30.92 19.55 12.25
CA LEU A 348 -30.09 19.33 11.07
C LEU A 348 -28.74 18.73 11.44
N SER A 349 -28.13 19.18 12.54
CA SER A 349 -26.91 18.57 13.09
C SER A 349 -27.11 17.09 13.41
N ARG A 350 -28.23 16.72 14.03
CA ARG A 350 -28.57 15.30 14.31
C ARG A 350 -28.74 14.48 13.03
N ASN A 351 -29.31 15.06 11.96
CA ASN A 351 -29.40 14.38 10.67
C ASN A 351 -28.01 14.11 10.07
N TYR A 352 -27.13 15.11 10.07
CA TYR A 352 -25.76 14.94 9.57
C TYR A 352 -24.94 13.99 10.44
N TYR A 353 -25.15 13.99 11.76
CA TYR A 353 -24.54 13.03 12.68
C TYR A 353 -24.87 11.60 12.25
N GLN A 354 -26.16 11.29 12.01
CA GLN A 354 -26.60 9.95 11.60
C GLN A 354 -26.00 9.54 10.25
N LYS A 355 -25.94 10.49 9.30
CA LYS A 355 -25.29 10.27 8.00
C LYS A 355 -23.79 10.00 8.17
N ALA A 356 -23.07 10.81 8.95
CA ALA A 356 -21.65 10.64 9.21
C ALA A 356 -21.36 9.27 9.82
N VAL A 357 -22.08 8.88 10.89
CA VAL A 357 -21.90 7.57 11.53
C VAL A 357 -22.22 6.41 10.58
N SER A 358 -23.24 6.55 9.74
CA SER A 358 -23.58 5.55 8.72
C SER A 358 -22.45 5.36 7.71
N GLU A 359 -21.91 6.46 7.18
CA GLU A 359 -20.81 6.43 6.22
C GLU A 359 -19.49 5.93 6.85
N ILE A 360 -19.22 6.29 8.12
CA ILE A 360 -18.08 5.75 8.88
C ILE A 360 -18.18 4.22 8.97
N LYS A 361 -19.35 3.69 9.34
CA LYS A 361 -19.57 2.24 9.44
C LYS A 361 -19.42 1.52 8.09
N LYS A 362 -19.87 2.14 6.99
CA LYS A 362 -19.67 1.59 5.64
C LYS A 362 -18.19 1.58 5.26
N ALA A 363 -17.49 2.70 5.47
CA ALA A 363 -16.07 2.82 5.18
C ALA A 363 -15.24 1.80 5.97
N GLU A 364 -15.51 1.65 7.27
CA GLU A 364 -14.86 0.64 8.11
C GLU A 364 -15.16 -0.79 7.62
N ARG A 365 -16.40 -1.07 7.19
CA ARG A 365 -16.74 -2.40 6.65
C ARG A 365 -16.00 -2.71 5.35
N PHE A 366 -15.87 -1.75 4.45
CA PHE A 366 -15.26 -1.96 3.13
C PHE A 366 -13.74 -1.88 3.13
N SER A 367 -13.14 -1.19 4.08
CA SER A 367 -11.68 -1.01 4.15
C SER A 367 -11.18 -1.11 5.59
N PHE A 368 -11.60 -2.18 6.27
CA PHE A 368 -11.36 -2.39 7.70
C PHE A 368 -9.88 -2.30 8.09
N TYR A 369 -8.96 -2.72 7.24
CA TYR A 369 -7.53 -2.74 7.59
C TYR A 369 -6.73 -1.61 6.92
N ASP A 370 -7.35 -0.79 6.09
CA ASP A 370 -6.66 0.32 5.43
C ASP A 370 -6.36 1.45 6.44
N ILE A 371 -5.07 1.68 6.67
CA ILE A 371 -4.58 2.64 7.66
C ILE A 371 -4.98 4.08 7.31
N LYS A 372 -4.99 4.44 6.01
CA LYS A 372 -5.39 5.79 5.59
C LYS A 372 -6.87 6.02 5.87
N VAL A 373 -7.71 5.05 5.51
CA VAL A 373 -9.13 5.06 5.84
C VAL A 373 -9.33 5.19 7.34
N ARG A 374 -8.69 4.34 8.16
CA ARG A 374 -8.83 4.38 9.62
C ARG A 374 -8.45 5.72 10.23
N ASN A 375 -7.30 6.29 9.84
CA ASN A 375 -6.86 7.58 10.35
C ASN A 375 -7.85 8.71 9.99
N SER A 376 -8.37 8.72 8.77
CA SER A 376 -9.38 9.71 8.34
C SER A 376 -10.75 9.51 9.03
N LEU A 377 -11.14 8.26 9.30
CA LEU A 377 -12.35 7.97 10.08
C LEU A 377 -12.20 8.42 11.54
N LEU A 378 -11.02 8.26 12.14
CA LEU A 378 -10.75 8.75 13.49
C LEU A 378 -10.89 10.28 13.58
N ASP A 379 -10.33 11.05 12.64
CA ASP A 379 -10.55 12.51 12.54
C ASP A 379 -12.04 12.84 12.42
N SER A 380 -12.74 12.16 11.52
CA SER A 380 -14.18 12.38 11.29
C SER A 380 -15.00 12.09 12.56
N SER A 381 -14.71 10.99 13.26
CA SER A 381 -15.40 10.63 14.51
C SER A 381 -15.13 11.63 15.63
N THR A 382 -13.92 12.20 15.69
CA THR A 382 -13.56 13.23 16.67
C THR A 382 -14.39 14.50 16.47
N ARG A 383 -14.62 14.89 15.21
CA ARG A 383 -15.51 16.03 14.87
C ARG A 383 -16.97 15.75 15.20
N VAL A 384 -17.42 14.52 14.95
CA VAL A 384 -18.76 14.05 15.33
C VAL A 384 -18.93 14.12 16.86
N GLY A 385 -17.89 13.82 17.63
CA GLY A 385 -17.86 13.92 19.09
C GLY A 385 -18.44 12.71 19.83
N ASP A 386 -18.49 11.56 19.16
CA ASP A 386 -18.99 10.30 19.73
C ASP A 386 -17.84 9.51 20.37
N MET A 387 -17.73 9.57 21.70
CA MET A 387 -16.60 8.99 22.43
C MET A 387 -16.47 7.47 22.22
N GLU A 388 -17.58 6.74 22.17
CA GLU A 388 -17.54 5.29 21.94
C GLU A 388 -16.99 4.97 20.55
N LEU A 389 -17.43 5.72 19.54
CA LEU A 389 -16.95 5.58 18.17
C LEU A 389 -15.46 5.96 18.03
N ILE A 390 -15.03 7.05 18.68
CA ILE A 390 -13.63 7.50 18.66
C ILE A 390 -12.73 6.41 19.27
N VAL A 391 -13.12 5.86 20.43
CA VAL A 391 -12.37 4.77 21.09
C VAL A 391 -12.32 3.52 20.21
N HIS A 392 -13.46 3.11 19.63
CA HIS A 392 -13.53 1.95 18.72
C HIS A 392 -12.59 2.09 17.52
N LEU A 393 -12.58 3.26 16.86
CA LEU A 393 -11.71 3.51 15.71
C LEU A 393 -10.22 3.58 16.10
N ALA A 394 -9.89 4.16 17.26
CA ALA A 394 -8.54 4.19 17.78
C ALA A 394 -8.03 2.79 18.17
N GLU A 395 -8.87 1.96 18.81
CA GLU A 395 -8.58 0.55 19.09
C GLU A 395 -8.36 -0.25 17.80
N GLY A 396 -9.18 0.01 16.79
CA GLY A 396 -9.01 -0.58 15.46
C GLY A 396 -7.70 -0.18 14.79
N ASN A 397 -7.18 1.03 15.02
CA ASN A 397 -5.87 1.45 14.50
C ASN A 397 -4.73 0.65 15.15
N VAL A 398 -4.74 0.48 16.47
CA VAL A 398 -3.77 -0.39 17.17
C VAL A 398 -3.83 -1.82 16.64
N LYS A 399 -5.03 -2.33 16.34
CA LYS A 399 -5.19 -3.66 15.74
C LYS A 399 -4.60 -3.73 14.33
N SER A 400 -4.75 -2.69 13.51
CA SER A 400 -4.20 -2.66 12.15
C SER A 400 -2.66 -2.54 12.12
N ILE A 401 -2.07 -1.76 13.03
CA ILE A 401 -0.62 -1.47 13.08
C ILE A 401 -0.03 -1.74 14.47
N PRO A 402 -0.01 -3.02 14.93
CA PRO A 402 0.34 -3.36 16.31
C PRO A 402 1.81 -3.07 16.69
N LEU A 403 2.70 -2.89 15.71
CA LEU A 403 4.10 -2.50 15.94
C LEU A 403 4.37 -0.99 15.85
N ASP A 404 3.36 -0.17 15.58
CA ASP A 404 3.51 1.30 15.55
C ASP A 404 3.17 1.90 16.92
N ALA A 405 4.18 2.44 17.61
CA ALA A 405 4.01 3.11 18.89
C ALA A 405 3.01 4.28 18.84
N ASN A 406 2.89 4.97 17.70
CA ASN A 406 1.97 6.09 17.55
C ASN A 406 0.51 5.66 17.69
N ALA A 407 0.15 4.46 17.23
CA ALA A 407 -1.21 3.95 17.38
C ALA A 407 -1.59 3.82 18.87
N TYR A 408 -0.68 3.32 19.70
CA TYR A 408 -0.88 3.23 21.16
C TYR A 408 -0.91 4.61 21.82
N ASN A 409 -0.03 5.52 21.42
CA ASN A 409 0.01 6.88 21.95
C ASN A 409 -1.30 7.63 21.62
N THR A 410 -1.82 7.50 20.39
CA THR A 410 -3.12 8.06 20.00
C THR A 410 -4.26 7.46 20.80
N LEU A 411 -4.28 6.13 20.98
CA LEU A 411 -5.32 5.49 21.80
C LEU A 411 -5.23 5.93 23.27
N ALA A 412 -4.03 6.06 23.83
CA ALA A 412 -3.82 6.56 25.19
C ALA A 412 -4.35 7.99 25.36
N GLN A 413 -4.07 8.87 24.39
CA GLN A 413 -4.58 10.24 24.38
C GLN A 413 -6.11 10.29 24.31
N VAL A 414 -6.72 9.48 23.43
CA VAL A 414 -8.18 9.39 23.29
C VAL A 414 -8.83 8.92 24.59
N LEU A 415 -8.32 7.82 25.17
CA LEU A 415 -8.84 7.26 26.41
C LEU A 415 -8.69 8.24 27.58
N TRP A 416 -7.56 8.94 27.66
CA TRP A 416 -7.33 9.97 28.68
C TRP A 416 -8.27 11.16 28.51
N SER A 417 -8.40 11.70 27.29
CA SER A 417 -9.30 12.81 26.99
C SER A 417 -10.75 12.48 27.33
N GLY A 418 -11.20 11.25 27.01
CA GLY A 418 -12.52 10.77 27.40
C GLY A 418 -12.67 10.57 28.91
N THR A 419 -11.63 10.07 29.58
CA THR A 419 -11.61 9.94 31.05
C THR A 419 -11.77 11.30 31.72
N GLU A 420 -10.99 12.31 31.31
CA GLU A 420 -11.10 13.67 31.85
C GLU A 420 -12.49 14.27 31.61
N ALA A 421 -13.05 14.08 30.41
CA ALA A 421 -14.40 14.56 30.08
C ALA A 421 -15.46 13.95 31.02
N TYR A 422 -15.39 12.64 31.31
CA TYR A 422 -16.32 11.99 32.23
C TYR A 422 -16.09 12.35 33.69
N LEU A 423 -14.84 12.55 34.12
CA LEU A 423 -14.53 13.04 35.46
C LEU A 423 -15.12 14.43 35.73
N ASN A 424 -15.04 15.33 34.75
CA ASN A 424 -15.56 16.70 34.88
C ASN A 424 -17.08 16.77 35.06
N VAL A 425 -17.82 15.73 34.65
CA VAL A 425 -19.28 15.61 34.86
C VAL A 425 -19.62 14.58 35.95
N ALA A 426 -18.63 14.18 36.77
CA ALA A 426 -18.75 13.20 37.85
C ALA A 426 -19.32 11.82 37.41
N ASN A 427 -19.15 11.44 36.14
CA ASN A 427 -19.52 10.11 35.65
C ASN A 427 -18.37 9.12 35.88
N TYR A 428 -18.21 8.70 37.13
CA TYR A 428 -17.10 7.83 37.55
C TYR A 428 -17.15 6.42 36.94
N GLU A 429 -18.33 5.90 36.58
CA GLU A 429 -18.46 4.59 35.94
C GLU A 429 -17.87 4.60 34.52
N ALA A 430 -18.23 5.60 33.71
CA ALA A 430 -17.69 5.74 32.36
C ALA A 430 -16.19 6.09 32.39
N ALA A 431 -15.78 6.97 33.32
CA ALA A 431 -14.36 7.26 33.54
C ALA A 431 -13.56 6.00 33.93
N GLY A 432 -14.10 5.16 34.82
CA GLY A 432 -13.47 3.90 35.24
C GLY A 432 -13.25 2.95 34.08
N LYS A 433 -14.27 2.76 33.23
CA LYS A 433 -14.17 1.92 32.01
C LYS A 433 -13.05 2.37 31.08
N LEU A 434 -12.94 3.68 30.79
CA LEU A 434 -11.87 4.20 29.92
C LEU A 434 -10.50 4.14 30.60
N THR A 435 -10.43 4.42 31.89
CA THR A 435 -9.19 4.34 32.68
C THR A 435 -8.64 2.91 32.72
N TYR A 436 -9.51 1.92 32.88
CA TYR A 436 -9.11 0.50 32.88
C TYR A 436 -8.54 0.10 31.51
N LYS A 437 -9.16 0.54 30.42
CA LYS A 437 -8.62 0.35 29.06
C LYS A 437 -7.27 1.05 28.87
N LEU A 438 -7.11 2.26 29.41
CA LEU A 438 -5.88 3.05 29.30
C LEU A 438 -4.70 2.34 29.95
N VAL A 439 -4.83 1.95 31.22
CA VAL A 439 -3.78 1.23 31.94
C VAL A 439 -3.51 -0.15 31.31
N GLY A 440 -4.54 -0.82 30.80
CA GLY A 440 -4.39 -2.09 30.07
C GLY A 440 -3.58 -2.01 28.78
N LEU A 441 -3.25 -0.81 28.27
CA LEU A 441 -2.35 -0.65 27.13
C LEU A 441 -0.91 -1.11 27.45
N GLU A 442 -0.49 -1.05 28.72
CA GLU A 442 0.81 -1.57 29.15
C GLU A 442 0.95 -3.06 28.86
N ASP A 443 -0.07 -3.85 29.20
CA ASP A 443 -0.05 -5.29 28.95
C ASP A 443 -0.07 -5.59 27.44
N LYS A 444 -0.81 -4.80 26.65
CA LYS A 444 -0.86 -4.95 25.19
C LYS A 444 0.50 -4.68 24.55
N ILE A 445 1.18 -3.58 24.91
CA ILE A 445 2.49 -3.26 24.33
C ILE A 445 3.53 -4.31 24.74
N GLN A 446 3.51 -4.77 26.00
CA GLN A 446 4.43 -5.80 26.48
C GLN A 446 4.18 -7.16 25.82
N ALA A 447 2.91 -7.52 25.58
CA ALA A 447 2.57 -8.71 24.82
C ALA A 447 3.13 -8.63 23.38
N GLN A 448 3.04 -7.46 22.75
CA GLN A 448 3.56 -7.27 21.40
C GLN A 448 5.09 -7.29 21.35
N ILE A 449 5.78 -6.67 22.31
CA ILE A 449 7.24 -6.68 22.41
C ILE A 449 7.78 -8.12 22.48
N LYS A 450 7.08 -9.03 23.17
CA LYS A 450 7.46 -10.46 23.25
C LYS A 450 7.38 -11.19 21.92
N LEU A 451 6.58 -10.69 20.97
CA LEU A 451 6.46 -11.25 19.62
C LEU A 451 7.50 -10.68 18.65
N VAL A 452 8.24 -9.63 19.05
CA VAL A 452 9.22 -8.99 18.19
C VAL A 452 10.44 -9.89 17.99
N ASN A 453 10.81 -10.09 16.73
CA ASN A 453 12.02 -10.79 16.33
C ASN A 453 13.24 -9.88 16.51
N ALA A 454 14.02 -10.13 17.57
CA ALA A 454 15.19 -9.33 17.91
C ALA A 454 16.38 -9.47 16.94
N ASP A 455 16.38 -10.51 16.08
CA ASP A 455 17.44 -10.73 15.09
C ASP A 455 17.27 -9.87 13.83
N ARG A 456 16.18 -9.11 13.74
CA ARG A 456 15.83 -8.26 12.59
C ARG A 456 15.99 -6.78 12.91
N GLY A 457 16.29 -5.98 11.88
CA GLY A 457 16.39 -4.53 11.99
C GLY A 457 15.02 -3.87 12.19
N TRP A 458 14.97 -2.81 13.01
CA TRP A 458 13.75 -2.05 13.31
C TRP A 458 13.72 -0.72 12.55
N GLN A 459 12.67 -0.46 11.75
CA GLN A 459 12.49 0.78 11.00
C GLN A 459 11.44 1.68 11.64
N GLY A 460 11.85 2.58 12.53
CA GLY A 460 10.95 3.58 13.10
C GLY A 460 11.22 3.83 14.57
N ALA A 461 10.25 4.47 15.24
CA ALA A 461 10.32 4.70 16.67
C ALA A 461 10.24 3.37 17.44
N PRO A 462 11.00 3.20 18.55
CA PRO A 462 10.86 2.02 19.40
C PRO A 462 9.41 1.85 19.86
N LEU A 463 8.98 0.59 20.04
CA LEU A 463 7.64 0.27 20.52
C LEU A 463 7.51 0.58 22.02
N GLN A 464 7.36 1.88 22.33
CA GLN A 464 7.24 2.41 23.68
C GLN A 464 6.33 3.64 23.71
N PHE A 465 5.71 3.88 24.88
CA PHE A 465 4.92 5.09 25.08
C PHE A 465 5.78 6.35 25.08
N ASN A 466 5.29 7.41 24.46
CA ASN A 466 5.90 8.73 24.56
C ASN A 466 5.66 9.36 25.96
N PRO A 467 6.38 10.43 26.34
CA PRO A 467 6.26 11.02 27.68
C PRO A 467 4.82 11.41 28.07
N ASN A 468 4.04 11.95 27.13
CA ASN A 468 2.64 12.32 27.40
C ASN A 468 1.78 11.09 27.71
N SER A 469 1.97 10.00 26.97
CA SER A 469 1.20 8.76 27.17
C SER A 469 1.62 8.05 28.46
N GLN A 470 2.90 8.10 28.83
CA GLN A 470 3.36 7.63 30.14
C GLN A 470 2.70 8.42 31.28
N LEU A 471 2.56 9.74 31.12
CA LEU A 471 1.86 10.59 32.08
C LEU A 471 0.37 10.25 32.16
N TYR A 472 -0.30 10.00 31.03
CA TYR A 472 -1.69 9.54 31.01
C TYR A 472 -1.86 8.21 31.75
N LEU A 473 -0.97 7.24 31.51
CA LEU A 473 -0.96 5.95 32.21
C LEU A 473 -0.77 6.14 33.72
N ALA A 474 0.17 6.98 34.14
CA ALA A 474 0.41 7.27 35.56
C ALA A 474 -0.81 7.88 36.26
N ARG A 475 -1.49 8.83 35.59
CA ARG A 475 -2.75 9.39 36.08
C ARG A 475 -3.85 8.33 36.12
N GLY A 476 -3.92 7.45 35.12
CA GLY A 476 -4.83 6.31 35.14
C GLY A 476 -4.57 5.36 36.31
N HIS A 477 -3.31 5.05 36.61
CA HIS A 477 -2.95 4.27 37.79
C HIS A 477 -3.38 4.93 39.09
N TYR A 478 -3.22 6.26 39.22
CA TYR A 478 -3.74 7.00 40.38
C TYR A 478 -5.25 6.81 40.53
N LEU A 479 -6.01 6.97 39.46
CA LEU A 479 -7.47 6.87 39.47
C LEU A 479 -7.96 5.45 39.83
N LEU A 480 -7.21 4.41 39.47
CA LEU A 480 -7.48 3.02 39.83
C LEU A 480 -6.91 2.60 41.20
N GLY A 481 -6.32 3.53 41.96
CA GLY A 481 -5.74 3.25 43.28
C GLY A 481 -4.37 2.56 43.25
N ASN A 482 -3.75 2.42 42.08
CA ASN A 482 -2.43 1.81 41.88
C ASN A 482 -1.30 2.83 42.11
N TYR A 483 -1.26 3.46 43.30
CA TYR A 483 -0.36 4.58 43.58
C TYR A 483 1.13 4.23 43.43
N ASP A 484 1.53 3.00 43.75
CA ASP A 484 2.90 2.52 43.59
C ASP A 484 3.39 2.53 42.15
N LYS A 485 2.49 2.37 41.18
CA LYS A 485 2.80 2.47 39.75
C LYS A 485 2.79 3.92 39.25
N ALA A 486 1.95 4.77 39.83
CA ALA A 486 1.82 6.17 39.43
C ALA A 486 3.03 7.03 39.86
N LEU A 487 3.48 6.86 41.11
CA LEU A 487 4.49 7.71 41.72
C LEU A 487 5.84 7.77 40.97
N PRO A 488 6.44 6.65 40.51
CA PRO A 488 7.73 6.68 39.82
C PRO A 488 7.72 7.48 38.51
N VAL A 489 6.56 7.57 37.85
CA VAL A 489 6.40 8.33 36.61
C VAL A 489 6.09 9.81 36.89
N LEU A 490 5.32 10.09 37.94
CA LEU A 490 4.93 11.46 38.30
C LEU A 490 6.06 12.25 38.98
N ALA A 491 6.87 11.61 39.82
CA ALA A 491 7.90 12.30 40.61
C ALA A 491 8.92 13.09 39.76
N PRO A 492 9.50 12.54 38.67
CA PRO A 492 10.50 13.26 37.87
C PRO A 492 9.95 14.48 37.13
N VAL A 493 8.64 14.51 36.86
CA VAL A 493 7.96 15.57 36.10
C VAL A 493 7.17 16.53 36.99
N ALA A 494 7.24 16.35 38.33
CA ALA A 494 6.56 17.17 39.33
C ALA A 494 7.16 18.59 39.48
N THR A 495 8.05 19.00 38.57
CA THR A 495 8.51 20.40 38.45
C THR A 495 7.46 21.28 37.77
N GLU A 496 6.62 20.71 36.90
CA GLU A 496 5.51 21.42 36.28
C GLU A 496 4.31 21.48 37.23
N PRO A 497 3.67 22.65 37.43
CA PRO A 497 2.58 22.81 38.40
C PRO A 497 1.43 21.81 38.22
N ASN A 498 1.03 21.54 36.97
CA ASN A 498 -0.03 20.58 36.68
C ASN A 498 0.35 19.14 37.05
N ASN A 499 1.61 18.74 36.92
CA ASN A 499 2.04 17.38 37.29
C ASN A 499 2.31 17.27 38.80
N LEU A 500 2.75 18.37 39.41
CA LEU A 500 2.97 18.48 40.86
C LEU A 500 1.70 18.15 41.66
N ILE A 501 0.52 18.64 41.23
CA ILE A 501 -0.73 18.32 41.93
C ILE A 501 -1.10 16.83 41.85
N TRP A 502 -0.84 16.15 40.73
CA TRP A 502 -1.08 14.72 40.59
C TRP A 502 -0.11 13.92 41.46
N TYR A 503 1.17 14.33 41.50
CA TYR A 503 2.18 13.70 42.35
C TYR A 503 1.84 13.82 43.84
N ALA A 504 1.50 15.03 44.30
CA ALA A 504 1.10 15.27 45.69
C ALA A 504 -0.19 14.53 46.05
N ALA A 505 -1.17 14.48 45.14
CA ALA A 505 -2.40 13.73 45.37
C ALA A 505 -2.12 12.22 45.52
N ALA A 506 -1.23 11.67 44.68
CA ALA A 506 -0.81 10.27 44.76
C ALA A 506 -0.08 9.95 46.09
N LEU A 507 0.80 10.84 46.57
CA LEU A 507 1.45 10.71 47.87
C LEU A 507 0.44 10.72 49.02
N TYR A 508 -0.49 11.68 49.00
CA TYR A 508 -1.53 11.79 50.02
C TYR A 508 -2.38 10.52 50.10
N LYS A 509 -2.89 10.04 48.95
CA LYS A 509 -3.74 8.85 48.87
C LYS A 509 -3.00 7.55 49.22
N LYS A 510 -1.68 7.49 49.01
CA LYS A 510 -0.84 6.38 49.47
C LYS A 510 -0.58 6.40 50.99
N GLY A 511 -0.79 7.54 51.65
CA GLY A 511 -0.63 7.70 53.10
C GLY A 511 0.52 8.62 53.52
N ASP A 512 1.27 9.21 52.58
CA ASP A 512 2.31 10.21 52.88
C ASP A 512 1.73 11.64 52.85
N ALA A 513 0.79 11.89 53.76
CA ALA A 513 0.10 13.17 53.84
C ALA A 513 1.06 14.32 54.18
N THR A 514 2.10 14.06 54.97
CA THR A 514 3.10 15.06 55.38
C THR A 514 3.89 15.58 54.18
N GLN A 515 4.41 14.69 53.34
CA GLN A 515 5.16 15.10 52.15
C GLN A 515 4.24 15.81 51.14
N ALA A 516 3.02 15.31 50.94
CA ALA A 516 2.04 15.96 50.08
C ALA A 516 1.72 17.39 50.53
N GLN A 517 1.49 17.60 51.83
CA GLN A 517 1.23 18.94 52.39
C GLN A 517 2.41 19.89 52.21
N GLN A 518 3.64 19.41 52.40
CA GLN A 518 4.85 20.21 52.18
C GLN A 518 4.98 20.65 50.71
N LEU A 519 4.69 19.77 49.76
CA LEU A 519 4.74 20.07 48.34
C LEU A 519 3.66 21.06 47.89
N MET A 520 2.49 21.03 48.55
CA MET A 520 1.39 21.95 48.25
C MET A 520 1.45 23.27 49.04
N ALA A 521 2.45 23.43 49.93
CA ALA A 521 2.58 24.62 50.76
C ALA A 521 2.77 25.88 49.88
N GLY A 522 1.92 26.89 50.08
CA GLY A 522 1.96 28.13 49.30
C GLY A 522 1.34 28.03 47.89
N LEU A 523 0.89 26.85 47.45
CA LEU A 523 0.21 26.70 46.16
C LEU A 523 -1.15 27.41 46.15
N GLU A 524 -1.88 27.36 47.27
CA GLU A 524 -3.17 28.05 47.44
C GLU A 524 -3.07 29.56 47.20
N GLN A 525 -1.96 30.19 47.61
CA GLN A 525 -1.73 31.62 47.45
C GLN A 525 -1.17 31.98 46.06
N SER A 526 -0.34 31.11 45.48
CA SER A 526 0.31 31.39 44.20
C SER A 526 -0.53 31.00 42.98
N ASN A 527 -1.35 29.94 43.08
CA ASN A 527 -2.25 29.49 42.02
C ASN A 527 -3.52 28.81 42.61
N PRO A 528 -4.55 29.60 43.00
CA PRO A 528 -5.75 29.10 43.67
C PRO A 528 -6.54 28.06 42.84
N ASP A 529 -6.64 28.25 41.53
CA ASP A 529 -7.37 27.34 40.63
C ASP A 529 -6.73 25.95 40.61
N LEU A 530 -5.40 25.92 40.61
CA LEU A 530 -4.65 24.67 40.62
C LEU A 530 -4.74 23.95 41.98
N TYR A 531 -4.75 24.72 43.08
CA TYR A 531 -4.98 24.16 44.41
C TYR A 531 -6.39 23.58 44.55
N LYS A 532 -7.41 24.25 43.99
CA LYS A 532 -8.76 23.70 43.90
C LYS A 532 -8.79 22.39 43.11
N ARG A 533 -8.08 22.32 41.97
CA ARG A 533 -7.98 21.07 41.20
C ARG A 533 -7.30 19.96 41.99
N TYR A 534 -6.27 20.27 42.79
CA TYR A 534 -5.67 19.31 43.71
C TYR A 534 -6.68 18.77 44.73
N GLN A 535 -7.51 19.63 45.33
CA GLN A 535 -8.56 19.21 46.25
C GLN A 535 -9.58 18.29 45.55
N GLU A 536 -10.03 18.66 44.34
CA GLU A 536 -10.92 17.81 43.53
C GLU A 536 -10.31 16.42 43.29
N LEU A 537 -9.01 16.34 42.99
CA LEU A 537 -8.32 15.04 42.81
C LEU A 537 -8.37 14.17 44.06
N LEU A 538 -8.30 14.77 45.25
CA LEU A 538 -8.41 14.03 46.51
C LEU A 538 -9.83 13.54 46.79
N GLU A 539 -10.85 14.17 46.23
CA GLU A 539 -12.25 13.78 46.40
C GLU A 539 -12.67 12.66 45.44
N ILE A 540 -11.96 12.48 44.32
CA ILE A 540 -12.24 11.41 43.36
C ILE A 540 -12.13 10.04 44.08
N PRO A 541 -13.19 9.21 44.05
CA PRO A 541 -13.12 7.85 44.58
C PRO A 541 -12.23 6.99 43.69
N VAL A 542 -11.68 5.90 44.24
CA VAL A 542 -11.02 4.88 43.42
C VAL A 542 -12.04 4.35 42.42
N LEU A 543 -11.73 4.50 41.13
CA LEU A 543 -12.61 4.07 40.04
C LEU A 543 -12.63 2.55 39.98
N LYS A 544 -13.79 1.98 39.65
CA LYS A 544 -14.02 0.54 39.53
C LYS A 544 -14.17 0.10 38.08
#